data_AF-A0A925EKZ4-F1
#
_entry.id   AF-A0A925EKZ4-F1
#
_cell.length_a   1.000
_cell.length_b   1.000
_cell.length_c   1.000
_cell.angle_alpha   90.00
_cell.angle_beta   90.00
_cell.angle_gamma   90.00
#
_symmetry.space_group_name_H-M   'P 1'
#
loop_
_entity.id
_entity.type
_entity.pdbx_description
1 polymer ?
#
loop_
_entity_poly.entity_id
_entity_poly.type
_entity_poly.pdbx_seq_one_letter_code
_entity_poly.pdbx_strand_id
1 'polypeptide(L)'
;MLRLAGNFISNNRKFIPLVSTALLAFAAYGIGAYFFDGMRNPQVFFNLFRNSSFLLISGIGMTLVILTGGIDLSVSGVVALTTVASAVLLRDGWNAWAVILLMLAMGMTLGAIMGSFIVYLKVQPFIATLAGMWFARGMCFFISDNAVAIDDQVFQILGKTKILIPGLTELAVQQGNPAPYISIPVVVAFVLLIVVIFVAHYTRFGRTIYAIGGNEGRNEQSARLMGLPVNRTKMLVYTFNGFCSALAGLSFSLFVSSGHGLYAPGFELDVIASVVIGGTMLTGGSGYVFGTLFGVLVLAVTQALIQFIGSLSSWWTKIVIGVLTLIFIGVQTILANRKSGAQSTQTTQELQTVRRKQQRLAYSIGAIVLLAVVGIITSSRLGWFSSNETPENTHCVIKPFREEEAATLIKDGAVIVYNRTAGPLCVDELFAIYPDGRVTGNDGVNTVEKQVDPADVEQTLATISGEYKWFTDAIYGRYLTPCRQCFAHYVTISYDGQEKTVSQVDGTASMPVGYTLTLSVIRPLLPELNPAP
;
A
#
# COMPACT_ATOMS: atom_id res chain seq x y z
N MET A 1 -14.84 9.81 38.44
CA MET A 1 -14.42 9.23 37.14
C MET A 1 -13.73 7.88 37.28
N LEU A 2 -12.50 7.76 37.83
CA LEU A 2 -11.69 6.52 37.79
C LEU A 2 -12.39 5.20 38.19
N ARG A 3 -13.25 5.17 39.23
CA ARG A 3 -14.03 3.96 39.60
C ARG A 3 -15.08 3.57 38.55
N LEU A 4 -15.74 4.54 37.91
CA LEU A 4 -16.70 4.30 36.83
C LEU A 4 -15.99 3.72 35.59
N ALA A 5 -14.83 4.29 35.23
CA ALA A 5 -13.98 3.74 34.18
C ALA A 5 -13.56 2.28 34.50
N GLY A 6 -13.15 2.01 35.75
CA GLY A 6 -12.82 0.66 36.21
C GLY A 6 -13.97 -0.36 36.01
N ASN A 7 -15.18 -0.01 36.42
CA ASN A 7 -16.35 -0.88 36.30
C ASN A 7 -16.81 -1.06 34.84
N PHE A 8 -16.69 -0.02 34.01
CA PHE A 8 -16.97 -0.11 32.57
C PHE A 8 -15.93 -1.02 31.87
N ILE A 9 -14.65 -0.86 32.20
CA ILE A 9 -13.55 -1.69 31.70
C ILE A 9 -13.68 -3.14 32.14
N SER A 10 -14.17 -3.43 33.35
CA SER A 10 -14.38 -4.83 33.80
C SER A 10 -15.49 -5.53 33.02
N ASN A 11 -16.63 -4.85 32.80
CA ASN A 11 -17.77 -5.45 32.10
C ASN A 11 -17.50 -5.58 30.60
N ASN A 12 -16.95 -4.54 29.97
CA ASN A 12 -16.71 -4.50 28.52
C ASN A 12 -15.35 -5.06 28.09
N ARG A 13 -14.76 -5.97 28.88
CA ARG A 13 -13.43 -6.56 28.64
C ARG A 13 -13.21 -7.12 27.23
N LYS A 14 -14.25 -7.65 26.59
CA LYS A 14 -14.21 -8.19 25.22
C LYS A 14 -13.95 -7.10 24.17
N PHE A 15 -14.36 -5.86 24.43
CA PHE A 15 -14.26 -4.73 23.50
C PHE A 15 -13.01 -3.88 23.72
N ILE A 16 -12.21 -4.12 24.77
CA ILE A 16 -11.00 -3.33 25.06
C ILE A 16 -10.04 -3.24 23.85
N PRO A 17 -9.72 -4.33 23.10
CA PRO A 17 -8.84 -4.21 21.94
C PRO A 17 -9.40 -3.27 20.87
N LEU A 18 -10.70 -3.43 20.54
CA LEU A 18 -11.40 -2.67 19.52
C LEU A 18 -11.56 -1.18 19.89
N VAL A 19 -11.87 -0.87 21.15
CA VAL A 19 -11.92 0.52 21.63
C VAL A 19 -10.52 1.13 21.67
N SER A 20 -9.49 0.36 22.06
CA SER A 20 -8.11 0.83 22.07
C SER A 20 -7.58 1.14 20.67
N THR A 21 -7.99 0.40 19.64
CA THR A 21 -7.51 0.59 18.26
C THR A 21 -8.31 1.65 17.51
N ALA A 22 -9.62 1.77 17.78
CA ALA A 22 -10.40 2.93 17.38
C ALA A 22 -9.81 4.23 17.95
N LEU A 23 -9.53 4.26 19.26
CA LEU A 23 -8.89 5.41 19.91
C LEU A 23 -7.49 5.70 19.33
N LEU A 24 -6.68 4.68 19.06
CA LEU A 24 -5.37 4.85 18.43
C LEU A 24 -5.49 5.47 17.03
N ALA A 25 -6.40 4.97 16.18
CA ALA A 25 -6.61 5.48 14.83
C ALA A 25 -7.08 6.94 14.82
N PHE A 26 -8.09 7.27 15.63
CA PHE A 26 -8.60 8.64 15.71
C PHE A 26 -7.62 9.61 16.39
N ALA A 27 -6.86 9.17 17.40
CA ALA A 27 -5.82 9.98 18.01
C ALA A 27 -4.66 10.25 17.04
N ALA A 28 -4.17 9.23 16.32
CA ALA A 28 -3.11 9.39 15.32
C ALA A 28 -3.56 10.32 14.17
N TYR A 29 -4.81 10.17 13.69
CA TYR A 29 -5.35 11.06 12.66
C TYR A 29 -5.54 12.50 13.18
N GLY A 30 -6.04 12.68 14.41
CA GLY A 30 -6.20 13.99 15.04
C GLY A 30 -4.86 14.70 15.29
N ILE A 31 -3.82 13.96 15.69
CA ILE A 31 -2.44 14.45 15.79
C ILE A 31 -1.93 14.87 14.41
N GLY A 32 -2.16 14.06 13.37
CA GLY A 32 -1.84 14.40 11.99
C GLY A 32 -2.53 15.68 11.51
N ALA A 33 -3.84 15.78 11.73
CA ALA A 33 -4.63 16.96 11.39
C ALA A 33 -4.25 18.21 12.22
N TYR A 34 -3.66 18.05 13.41
CA TYR A 34 -3.07 19.16 14.14
C TYR A 34 -1.78 19.66 13.47
N PHE A 35 -0.82 18.77 13.20
CA PHE A 35 0.51 19.11 12.68
C PHE A 35 0.57 19.41 11.17
N PHE A 36 -0.37 18.89 10.37
CA PHE A 36 -0.41 19.06 8.92
C PHE A 36 -1.76 19.65 8.50
N ASP A 37 -1.78 20.91 8.05
CA ASP A 37 -3.02 21.59 7.64
C ASP A 37 -3.74 20.85 6.49
N GLY A 38 -2.98 20.24 5.58
CA GLY A 38 -3.51 19.40 4.50
C GLY A 38 -4.32 18.19 4.98
N MET A 39 -3.99 17.61 6.14
CA MET A 39 -4.77 16.52 6.74
C MET A 39 -6.12 16.98 7.31
N ARG A 40 -6.38 18.29 7.45
CA ARG A 40 -7.69 18.80 7.89
C ARG A 40 -8.75 18.75 6.80
N ASN A 41 -8.36 18.58 5.53
CA ASN A 41 -9.30 18.48 4.42
C ASN A 41 -10.12 17.17 4.53
N PRO A 42 -11.47 17.21 4.57
CA PRO A 42 -12.30 16.01 4.69
C PRO A 42 -12.06 14.94 3.62
N GLN A 43 -11.67 15.33 2.40
CA GLN A 43 -11.35 14.37 1.35
C GLN A 43 -10.11 13.54 1.68
N VAL A 44 -9.16 14.04 2.48
CA VAL A 44 -8.00 13.24 2.92
C VAL A 44 -8.45 12.11 3.84
N PHE A 45 -9.44 12.35 4.72
CA PHE A 45 -10.04 11.29 5.54
C PHE A 45 -10.73 10.22 4.67
N PHE A 46 -11.53 10.63 3.68
CA PHE A 46 -12.19 9.67 2.77
C PHE A 46 -11.19 8.94 1.86
N ASN A 47 -10.07 9.56 1.51
CA ASN A 47 -8.98 8.91 0.78
C ASN A 47 -8.32 7.78 1.58
N LEU A 48 -8.34 7.78 2.92
CA LEU A 48 -7.88 6.65 3.73
C LEU A 48 -8.67 5.38 3.39
N PHE A 49 -10.00 5.49 3.33
CA PHE A 49 -10.87 4.36 2.97
C PHE A 49 -10.74 3.98 1.49
N ARG A 50 -10.57 4.96 0.59
CA ARG A 50 -10.33 4.71 -0.85
C ARG A 50 -9.04 3.92 -1.07
N ASN A 51 -7.95 4.35 -0.45
CA ASN A 51 -6.62 3.77 -0.64
C ASN A 51 -6.43 2.44 0.12
N SER A 52 -7.38 2.05 0.98
CA SER A 52 -7.34 0.79 1.75
C SER A 52 -8.62 -0.06 1.61
N SER A 53 -9.44 0.18 0.57
CA SER A 53 -10.70 -0.55 0.35
C SER A 53 -10.46 -2.04 0.11
N PHE A 54 -9.51 -2.38 -0.77
CA PHE A 54 -9.08 -3.75 -1.07
C PHE A 54 -8.48 -4.44 0.17
N LEU A 55 -7.67 -3.70 0.96
CA LEU A 55 -7.11 -4.18 2.23
C LEU A 55 -8.21 -4.52 3.26
N LEU A 56 -9.26 -3.70 3.35
CA LEU A 56 -10.44 -3.98 4.18
C LEU A 56 -11.22 -5.20 3.69
N ILE A 57 -11.45 -5.34 2.39
CA ILE A 57 -12.15 -6.50 1.80
C ILE A 57 -11.41 -7.81 2.12
N SER A 58 -10.10 -7.87 1.88
CA SER A 58 -9.25 -9.02 2.26
C SER A 58 -9.24 -9.25 3.77
N GLY A 59 -9.14 -8.18 4.57
CA GLY A 59 -9.19 -8.26 6.04
C GLY A 59 -10.48 -8.88 6.57
N ILE A 60 -11.63 -8.57 5.97
CA ILE A 60 -12.93 -9.14 6.37
C ILE A 60 -12.95 -10.66 6.19
N GLY A 61 -12.48 -11.16 5.03
CA GLY A 61 -12.34 -12.60 4.78
C GLY A 61 -11.36 -13.26 5.75
N MET A 62 -10.17 -12.67 5.88
CA MET A 62 -9.09 -13.19 6.72
C MET A 62 -9.45 -13.20 8.22
N THR A 63 -10.34 -12.29 8.65
CA THR A 63 -10.88 -12.31 10.03
C THR A 63 -11.61 -13.62 10.31
N LEU A 64 -12.39 -14.16 9.38
CA LEU A 64 -13.08 -15.44 9.58
C LEU A 64 -12.08 -16.62 9.62
N VAL A 65 -11.04 -16.58 8.79
CA VAL A 65 -9.95 -17.57 8.78
C VAL A 65 -9.26 -17.61 10.15
N ILE A 66 -8.77 -16.46 10.63
CA ILE A 66 -8.10 -16.36 11.94
C ILE A 66 -9.05 -16.73 13.09
N LEU A 67 -10.35 -16.36 13.02
CA LEU A 67 -11.32 -16.77 14.03
C LEU A 67 -11.48 -18.30 14.12
N THR A 68 -11.31 -19.06 13.03
CA THR A 68 -11.27 -20.55 13.07
C THR A 68 -9.92 -21.13 13.52
N GLY A 69 -8.92 -20.30 13.84
CA GLY A 69 -7.56 -20.72 14.19
C GLY A 69 -6.68 -21.04 12.97
N GLY A 70 -7.03 -20.51 11.79
CA GLY A 70 -6.25 -20.66 10.56
C GLY A 70 -5.41 -19.43 10.21
N ILE A 71 -4.47 -19.60 9.29
CA ILE A 71 -3.79 -18.51 8.58
C ILE A 71 -3.84 -18.83 7.08
N ASP A 72 -4.23 -17.85 6.27
CA ASP A 72 -4.28 -17.93 4.81
C ASP A 72 -3.33 -16.89 4.21
N LEU A 73 -2.25 -17.36 3.58
CA LEU A 73 -1.25 -16.54 2.90
C LEU A 73 -1.56 -16.35 1.41
N SER A 74 -2.53 -17.09 0.85
CA SER A 74 -2.84 -17.07 -0.59
C SER A 74 -3.46 -15.76 -1.06
N VAL A 75 -4.00 -14.97 -0.13
CA VAL A 75 -4.72 -13.71 -0.36
C VAL A 75 -4.03 -12.80 -1.37
N SER A 76 -2.71 -12.56 -1.23
CA SER A 76 -1.99 -11.67 -2.16
C SER A 76 -1.73 -12.29 -3.53
N GLY A 77 -1.54 -13.60 -3.60
CA GLY A 77 -1.44 -14.34 -4.86
C GLY A 77 -2.76 -14.31 -5.63
N VAL A 78 -3.89 -14.52 -4.95
CA VAL A 78 -5.24 -14.44 -5.55
C VAL A 78 -5.59 -13.00 -5.96
N VAL A 79 -5.21 -11.99 -5.15
CA VAL A 79 -5.33 -10.56 -5.52
C VAL A 79 -4.53 -10.26 -6.78
N ALA A 80 -3.24 -10.63 -6.84
CA ALA A 80 -2.40 -10.41 -8.03
C ALA A 80 -2.97 -11.12 -9.27
N LEU A 81 -3.30 -12.41 -9.15
CA LEU A 81 -3.85 -13.23 -10.23
C LEU A 81 -5.14 -12.64 -10.79
N THR A 82 -6.07 -12.24 -9.93
CA THR A 82 -7.34 -11.64 -10.39
C THR A 82 -7.16 -10.24 -10.97
N THR A 83 -6.13 -9.47 -10.58
CA THR A 83 -5.83 -8.18 -11.25
C THR A 83 -5.31 -8.38 -12.68
N VAL A 84 -4.32 -9.27 -12.90
CA VAL A 84 -3.75 -9.50 -14.24
C VAL A 84 -4.70 -10.26 -15.16
N ALA A 85 -5.43 -11.27 -14.64
CA ALA A 85 -6.43 -11.98 -15.41
C ALA A 85 -7.64 -11.09 -15.78
N SER A 86 -8.04 -10.13 -14.93
CA SER A 86 -9.02 -9.11 -15.33
C SER A 86 -8.48 -8.26 -16.47
N ALA A 87 -7.24 -7.76 -16.36
CA ALA A 87 -6.67 -6.85 -17.34
C ALA A 87 -6.49 -7.50 -18.71
N VAL A 88 -6.02 -8.75 -18.77
CA VAL A 88 -5.90 -9.52 -20.01
C VAL A 88 -7.27 -9.78 -20.64
N LEU A 89 -8.25 -10.31 -19.89
CA LEU A 89 -9.57 -10.60 -20.47
C LEU A 89 -10.29 -9.35 -20.99
N LEU A 90 -10.17 -8.21 -20.29
CA LEU A 90 -10.75 -6.93 -20.73
C LEU A 90 -10.06 -6.39 -21.99
N ARG A 91 -8.73 -6.43 -22.05
CA ARG A 91 -7.94 -6.09 -23.26
C ARG A 91 -8.34 -6.98 -24.45
N ASP A 92 -8.58 -8.27 -24.18
CA ASP A 92 -8.97 -9.27 -25.16
C ASP A 92 -10.49 -9.20 -25.49
N GLY A 93 -11.18 -8.13 -25.09
CA GLY A 93 -12.55 -7.79 -25.50
C GLY A 93 -13.68 -8.47 -24.72
N TRP A 94 -13.39 -9.14 -23.60
CA TRP A 94 -14.43 -9.81 -22.81
C TRP A 94 -15.34 -8.81 -22.08
N ASN A 95 -16.63 -9.14 -22.01
CA ASN A 95 -17.61 -8.33 -21.28
C ASN A 95 -17.24 -8.22 -19.80
N ALA A 96 -17.07 -7.00 -19.30
CA ALA A 96 -16.61 -6.71 -17.94
C ALA A 96 -17.44 -7.38 -16.82
N TRP A 97 -18.75 -7.55 -16.99
CA TRP A 97 -19.59 -8.24 -16.01
C TRP A 97 -19.30 -9.75 -15.97
N ALA A 98 -18.99 -10.36 -17.12
CA ALA A 98 -18.54 -11.75 -17.19
C ALA A 98 -17.14 -11.90 -16.56
N VAL A 99 -16.21 -10.96 -16.81
CA VAL A 99 -14.88 -10.94 -16.16
C VAL A 99 -15.02 -10.87 -14.63
N ILE A 100 -15.85 -9.95 -14.10
CA ILE A 100 -16.11 -9.82 -12.66
C ILE A 100 -16.62 -11.14 -12.06
N LEU A 101 -17.62 -11.78 -12.69
CA LEU A 101 -18.16 -13.05 -12.21
C LEU A 101 -17.13 -14.19 -12.29
N LEU A 102 -16.32 -14.23 -13.35
CA LEU A 102 -15.27 -15.24 -13.54
C LEU A 102 -14.15 -15.08 -12.50
N MET A 103 -13.71 -13.87 -12.18
CA MET A 103 -12.72 -13.62 -11.11
C MET A 103 -13.25 -14.06 -9.74
N LEU A 104 -14.51 -13.73 -9.41
CA LEU A 104 -15.11 -14.14 -8.13
C LEU A 104 -15.26 -15.67 -8.05
N ALA A 105 -15.63 -16.33 -9.14
CA ALA A 105 -15.67 -17.79 -9.23
C ALA A 105 -14.27 -18.43 -9.11
N MET A 106 -13.25 -17.84 -9.75
CA MET A 106 -11.86 -18.28 -9.65
C MET A 106 -11.34 -18.19 -8.22
N GLY A 107 -11.55 -17.06 -7.53
CA GLY A 107 -11.19 -16.88 -6.12
C GLY A 107 -11.88 -17.89 -5.20
N MET A 108 -13.19 -18.08 -5.36
CA MET A 108 -13.94 -19.09 -4.60
C MET A 108 -13.40 -20.51 -4.86
N THR A 109 -13.09 -20.85 -6.11
CA THR A 109 -12.54 -22.17 -6.48
C THR A 109 -11.18 -22.41 -5.85
N LEU A 110 -10.26 -21.44 -5.93
CA LEU A 110 -8.94 -21.53 -5.30
C LEU A 110 -9.03 -21.65 -3.77
N GLY A 111 -9.90 -20.85 -3.13
CA GLY A 111 -10.17 -20.94 -1.69
C GLY A 111 -10.81 -22.27 -1.28
N ALA A 112 -11.70 -22.82 -2.10
CA ALA A 112 -12.30 -24.14 -1.88
C ALA A 112 -11.27 -25.28 -2.02
N ILE A 113 -10.39 -25.20 -3.02
CA ILE A 113 -9.28 -26.16 -3.21
C ILE A 113 -8.37 -26.13 -1.97
N MET A 114 -7.84 -24.98 -1.58
CA MET A 114 -6.98 -24.88 -0.39
C MET A 114 -7.70 -25.33 0.89
N GLY A 115 -8.96 -24.93 1.06
CA GLY A 115 -9.82 -25.40 2.14
C GLY A 115 -9.97 -26.92 2.18
N SER A 116 -10.03 -27.59 1.03
CA SER A 116 -10.16 -29.06 0.94
C SER A 116 -8.89 -29.79 1.41
N PHE A 117 -7.70 -29.29 1.08
CA PHE A 117 -6.43 -29.81 1.59
C PHE A 117 -6.33 -29.63 3.12
N ILE A 118 -6.82 -28.50 3.64
CA ILE A 118 -6.82 -28.21 5.08
C ILE A 118 -7.84 -29.10 5.84
N VAL A 119 -9.02 -29.33 5.26
CA VAL A 119 -10.13 -30.02 5.96
C VAL A 119 -10.09 -31.54 5.81
N TYR A 120 -9.80 -32.07 4.63
CA TYR A 120 -9.84 -33.50 4.34
C TYR A 120 -8.46 -34.16 4.43
N LEU A 121 -7.45 -33.55 3.80
CA LEU A 121 -6.06 -34.02 3.85
C LEU A 121 -5.31 -33.58 5.13
N LYS A 122 -5.93 -32.74 5.96
CA LYS A 122 -5.43 -32.26 7.26
C LYS A 122 -4.10 -31.50 7.17
N VAL A 123 -3.81 -30.89 6.02
CA VAL A 123 -2.61 -30.05 5.82
C VAL A 123 -2.71 -28.79 6.68
N GLN A 124 -1.60 -28.35 7.26
CA GLN A 124 -1.58 -27.12 8.07
C GLN A 124 -1.94 -25.89 7.21
N PRO A 125 -2.84 -24.99 7.68
CA PRO A 125 -3.36 -23.87 6.89
C PRO A 125 -2.32 -23.02 6.15
N PHE A 126 -1.25 -22.62 6.84
CA PHE A 126 -0.23 -21.77 6.24
C PHE A 126 0.55 -22.48 5.13
N ILE A 127 0.73 -23.80 5.21
CA ILE A 127 1.45 -24.58 4.18
C ILE A 127 0.60 -24.69 2.92
N ALA A 128 -0.67 -25.09 3.06
CA ALA A 128 -1.60 -25.22 1.94
C ALA A 128 -1.81 -23.88 1.20
N THR A 129 -1.87 -22.78 1.96
CA THR A 129 -2.12 -21.44 1.40
C THR A 129 -0.84 -20.75 0.90
N LEU A 130 0.34 -21.06 1.46
CA LEU A 130 1.63 -20.65 0.87
C LEU A 130 1.88 -21.35 -0.48
N ALA A 131 1.57 -22.63 -0.58
CA ALA A 131 1.62 -23.34 -1.87
C ALA A 131 0.62 -22.73 -2.89
N GLY A 132 -0.60 -22.41 -2.43
CA GLY A 132 -1.59 -21.69 -3.25
C GLY A 132 -1.17 -20.27 -3.65
N MET A 133 -0.45 -19.55 -2.78
CA MET A 133 0.13 -18.23 -3.04
C MET A 133 1.17 -18.29 -4.17
N TRP A 134 2.08 -19.27 -4.12
CA TRP A 134 3.09 -19.49 -5.16
C TRP A 134 2.47 -19.95 -6.47
N PHE A 135 1.50 -20.87 -6.44
CA PHE A 135 0.75 -21.28 -7.63
C PHE A 135 0.05 -20.08 -8.28
N ALA A 136 -0.71 -19.29 -7.51
CA ALA A 136 -1.42 -18.13 -8.03
C ALA A 136 -0.47 -17.07 -8.62
N ARG A 137 0.70 -16.82 -7.99
CA ARG A 137 1.72 -15.94 -8.56
C ARG A 137 2.39 -16.50 -9.81
N GLY A 138 2.68 -17.80 -9.89
CA GLY A 138 3.19 -18.44 -11.10
C GLY A 138 2.19 -18.32 -12.27
N MET A 139 0.91 -18.52 -11.99
CA MET A 139 -0.17 -18.32 -12.96
C MET A 139 -0.29 -16.86 -13.45
N CYS A 140 0.16 -15.85 -12.69
CA CYS A 140 0.19 -14.47 -13.18
C CYS A 140 1.10 -14.32 -14.40
N PHE A 141 2.33 -14.84 -14.32
CA PHE A 141 3.33 -14.72 -15.39
C PHE A 141 2.97 -15.62 -16.59
N PHE A 142 2.36 -16.78 -16.34
CA PHE A 142 1.76 -17.59 -17.41
C PHE A 142 0.64 -16.87 -18.19
N ILE A 143 -0.02 -15.87 -17.58
CA ILE A 143 -1.05 -15.04 -18.23
C ILE A 143 -0.44 -13.79 -18.88
N SER A 144 0.47 -13.09 -18.19
CA SER A 144 1.29 -12.03 -18.79
C SER A 144 2.49 -11.65 -17.93
N ASP A 145 3.67 -11.61 -18.53
CA ASP A 145 4.90 -11.06 -17.92
C ASP A 145 4.86 -9.53 -17.80
N ASN A 146 4.17 -8.86 -18.73
CA ASN A 146 4.11 -7.40 -18.84
C ASN A 146 2.89 -6.82 -18.11
N ALA A 147 2.98 -5.55 -17.71
CA ALA A 147 1.85 -4.83 -17.12
C ALA A 147 0.80 -4.53 -18.19
N VAL A 148 -0.46 -4.88 -17.91
CA VAL A 148 -1.58 -4.66 -18.84
C VAL A 148 -2.48 -3.55 -18.29
N ALA A 149 -2.67 -2.48 -19.06
CA ALA A 149 -3.59 -1.40 -18.74
C ALA A 149 -5.05 -1.83 -18.92
N ILE A 150 -5.95 -1.26 -18.12
CA ILE A 150 -7.40 -1.52 -18.19
C ILE A 150 -8.10 -0.28 -18.74
N ASP A 151 -8.50 -0.35 -20.01
CA ASP A 151 -9.30 0.68 -20.67
C ASP A 151 -10.68 0.16 -21.08
N ASP A 152 -11.41 -0.39 -20.11
CA ASP A 152 -12.82 -0.78 -20.27
C ASP A 152 -13.75 0.26 -19.64
N GLN A 153 -14.86 0.56 -20.32
CA GLN A 153 -15.83 1.57 -19.90
C GLN A 153 -16.47 1.24 -18.53
N VAL A 154 -16.76 -0.03 -18.25
CA VAL A 154 -17.40 -0.43 -16.98
C VAL A 154 -16.41 -0.31 -15.83
N PHE A 155 -15.15 -0.73 -16.01
CA PHE A 155 -14.09 -0.56 -15.03
C PHE A 155 -13.75 0.92 -14.81
N GLN A 156 -13.72 1.74 -15.87
CA GLN A 156 -13.61 3.19 -15.74
C GLN A 156 -14.76 3.79 -14.91
N ILE A 157 -16.02 3.41 -15.17
CA ILE A 157 -17.18 3.86 -14.38
C ILE A 157 -17.04 3.42 -12.92
N LEU A 158 -16.77 2.14 -12.66
CA LEU A 158 -16.67 1.58 -11.30
C LEU A 158 -15.51 2.18 -10.49
N GLY A 159 -14.36 2.49 -11.13
CA GLY A 159 -13.21 3.09 -10.47
C GLY A 159 -13.30 4.61 -10.29
N LYS A 160 -13.84 5.33 -11.28
CA LYS A 160 -13.81 6.81 -11.33
C LYS A 160 -15.09 7.47 -10.81
N THR A 161 -16.21 6.75 -10.65
CA THR A 161 -17.46 7.33 -10.12
C THR A 161 -17.28 7.85 -8.70
N LYS A 162 -17.71 9.10 -8.49
CA LYS A 162 -17.64 9.83 -7.22
C LYS A 162 -19.02 9.87 -6.58
N ILE A 163 -19.24 9.05 -5.55
CA ILE A 163 -20.48 9.09 -4.76
C ILE A 163 -20.36 10.22 -3.75
N LEU A 164 -21.15 11.27 -3.98
CA LEU A 164 -21.25 12.46 -3.16
C LEU A 164 -22.11 12.17 -1.91
N ILE A 165 -21.66 12.61 -0.74
CA ILE A 165 -22.37 12.34 0.52
C ILE A 165 -23.40 13.44 0.81
N PRO A 166 -24.70 13.13 1.00
CA PRO A 166 -25.71 14.13 1.38
C PRO A 166 -25.34 14.89 2.67
N GLY A 167 -25.67 16.18 2.74
CA GLY A 167 -25.35 17.07 3.87
C GLY A 167 -23.90 17.54 3.94
N LEU A 168 -22.91 16.64 3.82
CA LEU A 168 -21.49 17.04 3.74
C LEU A 168 -21.15 17.81 2.45
N THR A 169 -21.90 17.51 1.38
CA THR A 169 -21.90 18.23 0.10
C THR A 169 -22.32 19.69 0.26
N GLU A 170 -23.48 19.93 0.86
CA GLU A 170 -24.05 21.27 1.08
C GLU A 170 -23.13 22.13 1.97
N LEU A 171 -22.60 21.54 3.05
CA LEU A 171 -21.64 22.21 3.93
C LEU A 171 -20.32 22.54 3.22
N ALA A 172 -19.81 21.68 2.36
CA ALA A 172 -18.60 21.95 1.59
C ALA A 172 -18.81 23.08 0.57
N VAL A 173 -19.95 23.09 -0.14
CA VAL A 173 -20.34 24.15 -1.07
C VAL A 173 -20.49 25.50 -0.35
N GLN A 174 -21.13 25.53 0.83
CA GLN A 174 -21.21 26.74 1.66
C GLN A 174 -19.84 27.26 2.12
N GLN A 175 -18.85 26.38 2.26
CA GLN A 175 -17.47 26.74 2.63
C GLN A 175 -16.55 26.98 1.41
N GLY A 176 -17.08 26.95 0.17
CA GLY A 176 -16.29 27.11 -1.06
C GLY A 176 -15.31 25.96 -1.33
N ASN A 177 -15.41 24.84 -0.61
CA ASN A 177 -14.54 23.68 -0.73
C ASN A 177 -15.11 22.63 -1.70
N PRO A 178 -14.26 21.89 -2.44
CA PRO A 178 -14.72 20.78 -3.27
C PRO A 178 -15.41 19.71 -2.42
N ALA A 179 -16.62 19.32 -2.79
CA ALA A 179 -17.44 18.41 -1.99
C ALA A 179 -16.77 17.03 -1.81
N PRO A 180 -16.74 16.48 -0.57
CA PRO A 180 -16.12 15.20 -0.31
C PRO A 180 -16.90 14.05 -0.94
N TYR A 181 -16.18 13.07 -1.47
CA TYR A 181 -16.73 11.92 -2.19
C TYR A 181 -16.09 10.60 -1.80
N ILE A 182 -16.87 9.52 -1.99
CA ILE A 182 -16.50 8.13 -1.77
C ILE A 182 -16.51 7.41 -3.13
N SER A 183 -15.54 6.52 -3.38
CA SER A 183 -15.50 5.67 -4.58
C SER A 183 -16.28 4.36 -4.36
N ILE A 184 -16.86 3.79 -5.42
CA ILE A 184 -17.67 2.55 -5.34
C ILE A 184 -16.98 1.39 -4.57
N PRO A 185 -15.68 1.10 -4.75
CA PRO A 185 -15.02 0.02 -4.00
C PRO A 185 -15.05 0.17 -2.47
N VAL A 186 -15.13 1.41 -1.97
CA VAL A 186 -15.31 1.68 -0.53
C VAL A 186 -16.72 1.29 -0.08
N VAL A 187 -17.75 1.62 -0.87
CA VAL A 187 -19.14 1.24 -0.59
C VAL A 187 -19.27 -0.28 -0.58
N VAL A 188 -18.65 -0.98 -1.56
CA VAL A 188 -18.59 -2.44 -1.60
C VAL A 188 -17.92 -3.01 -0.34
N ALA A 189 -16.80 -2.43 0.11
CA ALA A 189 -16.12 -2.85 1.34
C ALA A 189 -16.99 -2.67 2.60
N PHE A 190 -17.72 -1.56 2.73
CA PHE A 190 -18.62 -1.33 3.87
C PHE A 190 -19.88 -2.21 3.83
N VAL A 191 -20.47 -2.45 2.65
CA VAL A 191 -21.58 -3.41 2.50
C VAL A 191 -21.14 -4.82 2.89
N LEU A 192 -19.97 -5.26 2.42
CA LEU A 192 -19.38 -6.54 2.81
C LEU A 192 -19.13 -6.61 4.33
N LEU A 193 -18.61 -5.53 4.93
CA LEU A 193 -18.37 -5.44 6.37
C LEU A 193 -19.67 -5.64 7.17
N ILE A 194 -20.76 -4.96 6.78
CA ILE A 194 -22.07 -5.07 7.43
C ILE A 194 -22.63 -6.49 7.29
N VAL A 195 -22.59 -7.07 6.09
CA VAL A 195 -23.07 -8.44 5.83
C VAL A 195 -22.28 -9.46 6.65
N VAL A 196 -20.95 -9.36 6.72
CA VAL A 196 -20.11 -10.31 7.46
C VAL A 196 -20.22 -10.10 8.97
N ILE A 197 -20.41 -8.87 9.46
CA ILE A 197 -20.77 -8.64 10.87
C ILE A 197 -22.09 -9.34 11.21
N PHE A 198 -23.12 -9.20 10.37
CA PHE A 198 -24.41 -9.87 10.56
C PHE A 198 -24.25 -11.40 10.58
N VAL A 199 -23.55 -11.95 9.58
CA VAL A 199 -23.28 -13.39 9.48
C VAL A 199 -22.49 -13.92 10.68
N ALA A 200 -21.43 -13.23 11.10
CA ALA A 200 -20.55 -13.68 12.19
C ALA A 200 -21.21 -13.67 13.58
N HIS A 201 -22.12 -12.73 13.85
CA HIS A 201 -22.71 -12.57 15.19
C HIS A 201 -24.08 -13.24 15.34
N TYR A 202 -24.96 -13.14 14.33
CA TYR A 202 -26.37 -13.51 14.49
C TYR A 202 -26.68 -14.92 13.95
N THR A 203 -25.89 -15.46 13.02
CA THR A 203 -26.18 -16.78 12.39
C THR A 203 -25.60 -17.99 13.15
N ARG A 204 -26.10 -19.19 12.80
CA ARG A 204 -25.55 -20.47 13.27
C ARG A 204 -24.12 -20.73 12.75
N PHE A 205 -23.79 -20.22 11.56
CA PHE A 205 -22.46 -20.34 10.95
C PHE A 205 -21.42 -19.55 11.76
N GLY A 206 -21.71 -18.28 12.07
CA GLY A 206 -20.86 -17.45 12.92
C GLY A 206 -20.59 -18.06 14.30
N ARG A 207 -21.64 -18.55 14.98
CA ARG A 207 -21.48 -19.28 16.26
C ARG A 207 -20.60 -20.53 16.14
N THR A 208 -20.64 -21.23 15.01
CA THR A 208 -19.78 -22.39 14.77
C THR A 208 -18.32 -21.97 14.55
N ILE A 209 -18.04 -20.87 13.84
CA ILE A 209 -16.69 -20.30 13.68
C ILE A 209 -16.06 -20.00 15.04
N TYR A 210 -16.75 -19.26 15.92
CA TYR A 210 -16.25 -18.92 17.25
C TYR A 210 -16.06 -20.15 18.16
N ALA A 211 -16.81 -21.24 17.95
CA ALA A 211 -16.67 -22.48 18.72
C ALA A 211 -15.53 -23.39 18.24
N ILE A 212 -15.11 -23.28 16.96
CA ILE A 212 -13.97 -24.03 16.42
C ILE A 212 -12.63 -23.48 16.93
N GLY A 213 -12.50 -22.15 16.95
CA GLY A 213 -11.24 -21.49 17.29
C GLY A 213 -10.91 -21.46 18.78
N GLY A 214 -9.64 -21.18 19.10
CA GLY A 214 -9.10 -21.14 20.46
C GLY A 214 -8.34 -22.40 20.85
N ASN A 215 -7.48 -22.27 21.88
CA ASN A 215 -6.69 -23.35 22.47
C ASN A 215 -5.93 -24.22 21.44
N GLU A 216 -5.30 -23.59 20.43
CA GLU A 216 -4.40 -24.24 19.46
C GLU A 216 -5.06 -25.45 18.76
N GLY A 217 -6.35 -25.33 18.42
CA GLY A 217 -7.12 -26.38 17.74
C GLY A 217 -7.72 -27.44 18.67
N ARG A 218 -7.43 -27.44 19.99
CA ARG A 218 -8.10 -28.34 20.95
C ARG A 218 -9.62 -28.13 20.98
N ASN A 219 -10.07 -26.87 20.82
CA ASN A 219 -11.50 -26.54 20.74
C ASN A 219 -12.20 -27.17 19.54
N GLU A 220 -11.47 -27.47 18.45
CA GLU A 220 -12.03 -28.13 17.27
C GLU A 220 -12.51 -29.55 17.57
N GLN A 221 -11.79 -30.28 18.43
CA GLN A 221 -12.21 -31.61 18.86
C GLN A 221 -13.49 -31.53 19.71
N SER A 222 -13.54 -30.58 20.65
CA SER A 222 -14.76 -30.30 21.44
C SER A 222 -15.94 -29.91 20.56
N ALA A 223 -15.73 -29.07 19.54
CA ALA A 223 -16.76 -28.67 18.59
C ALA A 223 -17.31 -29.85 17.78
N ARG A 224 -16.44 -30.79 17.36
CA ARG A 224 -16.85 -32.04 16.69
C ARG A 224 -17.65 -32.95 17.63
N LEU A 225 -17.24 -33.08 18.90
CA LEU A 225 -17.97 -33.86 19.92
C LEU A 225 -19.34 -33.25 20.28
N MET A 226 -19.47 -31.92 20.20
CA MET A 226 -20.76 -31.21 20.29
C MET A 226 -21.60 -31.27 19.00
N GLY A 227 -21.23 -32.11 18.02
CA GLY A 227 -22.00 -32.31 16.79
C GLY A 227 -21.97 -31.13 15.80
N LEU A 228 -21.08 -30.14 15.99
CA LEU A 228 -21.02 -28.98 15.10
C LEU A 228 -20.40 -29.35 13.74
N PRO A 229 -20.86 -28.75 12.62
CA PRO A 229 -20.42 -29.09 11.27
C PRO A 229 -19.05 -28.46 10.93
N VAL A 230 -18.02 -28.82 11.70
CA VAL A 230 -16.67 -28.22 11.66
C VAL A 230 -16.06 -28.24 10.25
N ASN A 231 -16.03 -29.40 9.60
CA ASN A 231 -15.44 -29.55 8.26
C ASN A 231 -16.12 -28.64 7.23
N ARG A 232 -17.46 -28.63 7.19
CA ARG A 232 -18.24 -27.74 6.29
C ARG A 232 -18.01 -26.27 6.61
N THR A 233 -17.89 -25.92 7.90
CA THR A 233 -17.65 -24.54 8.34
C THR A 233 -16.28 -24.05 7.88
N LYS A 234 -15.22 -24.83 8.08
CA LYS A 234 -13.88 -24.50 7.57
C LYS A 234 -13.83 -24.38 6.05
N MET A 235 -14.43 -25.32 5.31
CA MET A 235 -14.53 -25.25 3.84
C MET A 235 -15.13 -23.92 3.38
N LEU A 236 -16.29 -23.53 3.95
CA LEU A 236 -16.96 -22.28 3.62
C LEU A 236 -16.14 -21.04 3.99
N VAL A 237 -15.37 -21.07 5.10
CA VAL A 237 -14.49 -19.96 5.51
C VAL A 237 -13.35 -19.74 4.51
N TYR A 238 -12.65 -20.78 4.04
CA TYR A 238 -11.59 -20.61 3.02
C TYR A 238 -12.17 -20.26 1.64
N THR A 239 -13.31 -20.84 1.25
CA THR A 239 -14.03 -20.46 0.02
C THR A 239 -14.43 -18.99 0.04
N PHE A 240 -14.93 -18.49 1.17
CA PHE A 240 -15.30 -17.09 1.35
C PHE A 240 -14.07 -16.16 1.43
N ASN A 241 -12.95 -16.61 2.00
CA ASN A 241 -11.71 -15.83 1.94
C ASN A 241 -11.18 -15.71 0.50
N GLY A 242 -11.33 -16.77 -0.31
CA GLY A 242 -11.07 -16.74 -1.74
C GLY A 242 -11.97 -15.75 -2.50
N PHE A 243 -13.27 -15.71 -2.19
CA PHE A 243 -14.20 -14.69 -2.69
C PHE A 243 -13.73 -13.26 -2.32
N CYS A 244 -13.41 -13.01 -1.04
CA CYS A 244 -12.90 -11.72 -0.60
C CYS A 244 -11.58 -11.35 -1.29
N SER A 245 -10.69 -12.32 -1.52
CA SER A 245 -9.41 -12.06 -2.18
C SER A 245 -9.58 -11.68 -3.66
N ALA A 246 -10.50 -12.33 -4.38
CA ALA A 246 -10.86 -11.94 -5.74
C ALA A 246 -11.57 -10.58 -5.80
N LEU A 247 -12.48 -10.30 -4.86
CA LEU A 247 -13.16 -9.01 -4.76
C LEU A 247 -12.20 -7.86 -4.39
N ALA A 248 -11.17 -8.15 -3.57
CA ALA A 248 -10.08 -7.23 -3.29
C ALA A 248 -9.17 -7.01 -4.51
N GLY A 249 -8.91 -8.05 -5.30
CA GLY A 249 -8.18 -7.94 -6.57
C GLY A 249 -8.91 -7.07 -7.59
N LEU A 250 -10.22 -7.29 -7.77
CA LEU A 250 -11.08 -6.40 -8.57
C LEU A 250 -11.09 -4.97 -8.01
N SER A 251 -11.19 -4.78 -6.68
CA SER A 251 -11.08 -3.46 -6.05
C SER A 251 -9.71 -2.80 -6.27
N PHE A 252 -8.63 -3.58 -6.40
CA PHE A 252 -7.27 -3.07 -6.61
C PHE A 252 -7.03 -2.72 -8.08
N SER A 253 -7.50 -3.53 -9.03
CA SER A 253 -7.42 -3.21 -10.46
C SER A 253 -8.28 -2.00 -10.83
N LEU A 254 -9.43 -1.78 -10.17
CA LEU A 254 -10.22 -0.54 -10.26
C LEU A 254 -9.52 0.69 -9.64
N PHE A 255 -8.56 0.50 -8.73
CA PHE A 255 -7.80 1.59 -8.10
C PHE A 255 -6.57 1.98 -8.94
N VAL A 256 -5.84 1.00 -9.47
CA VAL A 256 -4.60 1.21 -10.25
C VAL A 256 -4.88 1.41 -11.76
N SER A 257 -6.02 0.90 -12.27
CA SER A 257 -6.37 0.85 -13.71
C SER A 257 -5.41 -0.02 -14.56
N SER A 258 -4.80 -1.03 -13.95
CA SER A 258 -3.92 -2.02 -14.60
C SER A 258 -3.87 -3.34 -13.82
N GLY A 259 -3.27 -4.37 -14.41
CA GLY A 259 -2.96 -5.65 -13.77
C GLY A 259 -1.52 -6.10 -14.08
N HIS A 260 -0.83 -6.68 -13.08
CA HIS A 260 0.53 -7.21 -13.23
C HIS A 260 0.86 -8.27 -12.17
N GLY A 261 1.73 -9.24 -12.50
CA GLY A 261 2.10 -10.34 -11.62
C GLY A 261 2.89 -9.95 -10.36
N LEU A 262 3.62 -8.84 -10.37
CA LEU A 262 4.38 -8.34 -9.21
C LEU A 262 3.53 -7.53 -8.22
N TYR A 263 2.23 -7.33 -8.47
CA TYR A 263 1.36 -6.59 -7.55
C TYR A 263 1.13 -7.33 -6.21
N ALA A 264 0.70 -6.54 -5.21
CA ALA A 264 0.46 -6.98 -3.84
C ALA A 264 1.65 -7.69 -3.10
N PRO A 265 2.92 -7.26 -3.23
CA PRO A 265 4.04 -7.90 -2.53
C PRO A 265 3.96 -7.66 -1.01
N GLY A 266 3.99 -8.72 -0.21
CA GLY A 266 3.85 -8.63 1.25
C GLY A 266 2.45 -8.23 1.74
N PHE A 267 1.46 -8.11 0.85
CA PHE A 267 0.10 -7.67 1.18
C PHE A 267 -0.61 -8.64 2.13
N GLU A 268 -0.30 -9.94 2.04
CA GLU A 268 -0.77 -10.96 2.97
C GLU A 268 -0.37 -10.65 4.42
N LEU A 269 0.80 -10.04 4.63
CA LEU A 269 1.26 -9.61 5.96
C LEU A 269 0.54 -8.34 6.42
N ASP A 270 0.27 -7.38 5.53
CA ASP A 270 -0.52 -6.18 5.85
C ASP A 270 -1.98 -6.54 6.23
N VAL A 271 -2.57 -7.52 5.54
CA VAL A 271 -3.90 -8.07 5.84
C VAL A 271 -3.90 -8.74 7.22
N ILE A 272 -2.92 -9.60 7.51
CA ILE A 272 -2.79 -10.26 8.83
C ILE A 272 -2.57 -9.21 9.94
N ALA A 273 -1.65 -8.26 9.73
CA ALA A 273 -1.39 -7.18 10.68
C ALA A 273 -2.66 -6.36 10.95
N SER A 274 -3.43 -6.00 9.92
CA SER A 274 -4.70 -5.29 10.06
C SER A 274 -5.72 -6.05 10.91
N VAL A 275 -5.88 -7.36 10.70
CA VAL A 275 -6.84 -8.20 11.45
C VAL A 275 -6.40 -8.41 12.90
N VAL A 276 -5.09 -8.59 13.13
CA VAL A 276 -4.49 -8.77 14.46
C VAL A 276 -4.57 -7.48 15.27
N ILE A 277 -4.10 -6.35 14.71
CA ILE A 277 -4.25 -5.00 15.30
C ILE A 277 -5.73 -4.67 15.51
N GLY A 278 -6.63 -5.12 14.63
CA GLY A 278 -8.07 -5.00 14.81
C GLY A 278 -8.64 -5.68 16.08
N GLY A 279 -7.86 -6.50 16.79
CA GLY A 279 -8.27 -7.14 18.03
C GLY A 279 -8.64 -8.62 17.90
N THR A 280 -8.38 -9.24 16.76
CA THR A 280 -8.57 -10.70 16.58
C THR A 280 -7.35 -11.46 17.06
N MET A 281 -7.56 -12.50 17.85
CA MET A 281 -6.50 -13.35 18.40
C MET A 281 -6.03 -14.37 17.37
N LEU A 282 -4.71 -14.48 17.15
CA LEU A 282 -4.11 -15.49 16.23
C LEU A 282 -4.46 -16.95 16.60
N THR A 283 -4.79 -17.22 17.87
CA THR A 283 -5.23 -18.54 18.34
C THR A 283 -6.70 -18.86 18.03
N GLY A 284 -7.45 -17.92 17.45
CA GLY A 284 -8.87 -18.05 17.10
C GLY A 284 -9.84 -17.93 18.27
N GLY A 285 -11.14 -18.06 17.99
CA GLY A 285 -12.23 -18.08 18.97
C GLY A 285 -12.49 -16.74 19.69
N SER A 286 -11.73 -15.69 19.40
CA SER A 286 -11.88 -14.36 20.02
C SER A 286 -11.42 -13.25 19.06
N GLY A 287 -12.33 -12.33 18.75
CA GLY A 287 -12.13 -11.23 17.81
C GLY A 287 -13.46 -10.67 17.32
N TYR A 288 -13.43 -9.55 16.61
CA TYR A 288 -14.64 -8.90 16.06
C TYR A 288 -14.33 -8.39 14.65
N VAL A 289 -15.19 -8.73 13.68
CA VAL A 289 -15.04 -8.29 12.26
C VAL A 289 -15.00 -6.75 12.14
N PHE A 290 -15.76 -6.04 12.98
CA PHE A 290 -15.73 -4.58 13.04
C PHE A 290 -14.40 -4.01 13.57
N GLY A 291 -13.62 -4.80 14.32
CA GLY A 291 -12.29 -4.40 14.79
C GLY A 291 -11.27 -4.28 13.65
N THR A 292 -11.39 -5.14 12.63
CA THR A 292 -10.54 -5.11 11.43
C THR A 292 -10.64 -3.78 10.67
N LEU A 293 -11.81 -3.11 10.68
CA LEU A 293 -11.95 -1.75 10.15
C LEU A 293 -10.98 -0.76 10.81
N PHE A 294 -10.86 -0.80 12.14
CA PHE A 294 -9.93 0.07 12.87
C PHE A 294 -8.47 -0.37 12.70
N GLY A 295 -8.19 -1.66 12.57
CA GLY A 295 -6.85 -2.15 12.26
C GLY A 295 -6.36 -1.66 10.89
N VAL A 296 -7.20 -1.75 9.86
CA VAL A 296 -6.92 -1.16 8.53
C VAL A 296 -6.79 0.37 8.62
N LEU A 297 -7.65 1.04 9.40
CA LEU A 297 -7.56 2.49 9.57
C LEU A 297 -6.27 2.93 10.28
N VAL A 298 -5.74 2.15 11.25
CA VAL A 298 -4.40 2.41 11.83
C VAL A 298 -3.32 2.33 10.76
N LEU A 299 -3.36 1.33 9.86
CA LEU A 299 -2.38 1.22 8.78
C LEU A 299 -2.50 2.38 7.79
N ALA A 300 -3.73 2.72 7.38
CA ALA A 300 -4.01 3.81 6.45
C ALA A 300 -3.59 5.19 7.00
N VAL A 301 -3.87 5.46 8.28
CA VAL A 301 -3.44 6.70 8.97
C VAL A 301 -1.90 6.74 9.11
N THR A 302 -1.26 5.62 9.43
CA THR A 302 0.21 5.52 9.49
C THR A 302 0.85 5.82 8.13
N GLN A 303 0.33 5.22 7.05
CA GLN A 303 0.80 5.45 5.70
C GLN A 303 0.59 6.91 5.26
N ALA A 304 -0.58 7.49 5.57
CA ALA A 304 -0.85 8.90 5.29
C ALA A 304 0.11 9.84 6.05
N LEU A 305 0.31 9.64 7.36
CA LEU A 305 1.24 10.43 8.16
C LEU A 305 2.66 10.44 7.57
N ILE A 306 3.16 9.28 7.14
CA ILE A 306 4.50 9.15 6.55
C ILE A 306 4.57 9.87 5.19
N GLN A 307 3.51 9.80 4.37
CA GLN A 307 3.39 10.55 3.12
C GLN A 307 3.33 12.08 3.36
N PHE A 308 2.67 12.55 4.43
CA PHE A 308 2.63 13.97 4.80
C PHE A 308 3.95 14.49 5.41
N ILE A 309 4.73 13.63 6.06
CA ILE A 309 6.09 13.96 6.52
C ILE A 309 7.03 14.14 5.31
N GLY A 310 6.95 13.28 4.30
CA GLY A 310 7.62 13.43 3.00
C GLY A 310 9.14 13.21 2.99
N SER A 311 9.85 13.45 4.08
CA SER A 311 11.30 13.18 4.23
C SER A 311 11.63 11.71 4.52
N LEU A 312 10.64 10.89 4.86
CA LEU A 312 10.82 9.49 5.19
C LEU A 312 10.60 8.60 3.96
N SER A 313 11.55 7.70 3.69
CA SER A 313 11.41 6.69 2.63
C SER A 313 10.25 5.73 2.91
N SER A 314 9.63 5.20 1.84
CA SER A 314 8.44 4.33 1.92
C SER A 314 8.60 3.13 2.88
N TRP A 315 9.83 2.61 3.03
CA TRP A 315 10.20 1.54 3.96
C TRP A 315 9.86 1.83 5.43
N TRP A 316 9.88 3.11 5.86
CA TRP A 316 9.46 3.48 7.21
C TRP A 316 8.01 3.07 7.52
N THR A 317 7.14 3.02 6.51
CA THR A 317 5.77 2.51 6.65
C THR A 317 5.78 1.05 7.13
N LYS A 318 6.60 0.21 6.50
CA LYS A 318 6.72 -1.22 6.86
C LYS A 318 7.38 -1.40 8.23
N ILE A 319 8.37 -0.57 8.58
CA ILE A 319 9.00 -0.57 9.91
C ILE A 319 7.97 -0.26 11.01
N VAL A 320 7.20 0.82 10.86
CA VAL A 320 6.18 1.21 11.85
C VAL A 320 5.06 0.17 11.96
N ILE A 321 4.60 -0.39 10.83
CA ILE A 321 3.60 -1.49 10.83
C ILE A 321 4.13 -2.72 11.57
N GLY A 322 5.39 -3.12 11.35
CA GLY A 322 6.03 -4.23 12.06
C GLY A 322 6.11 -3.99 13.57
N VAL A 323 6.57 -2.81 13.99
CA VAL A 323 6.65 -2.42 15.41
C VAL A 323 5.28 -2.37 16.08
N LEU A 324 4.27 -1.76 15.44
CA LEU A 324 2.89 -1.74 15.95
C LEU A 324 2.30 -3.15 16.09
N THR A 325 2.56 -4.03 15.12
CA THR A 325 2.09 -5.42 15.14
C THR A 325 2.74 -6.22 16.27
N LEU A 326 4.06 -6.09 16.47
CA LEU A 326 4.79 -6.73 17.58
C LEU A 326 4.30 -6.24 18.94
N ILE A 327 4.09 -4.93 19.12
CA ILE A 327 3.52 -4.36 20.34
C ILE A 327 2.12 -4.93 20.60
N PHE A 328 1.27 -5.01 19.56
CA PHE A 328 -0.09 -5.52 19.72
C PHE A 328 -0.12 -7.01 20.07
N ILE A 329 0.71 -7.84 19.42
CA ILE A 329 0.88 -9.26 19.74
C ILE A 329 1.42 -9.44 21.18
N GLY A 330 2.38 -8.60 21.61
CA GLY A 330 2.88 -8.61 22.98
C GLY A 330 1.79 -8.30 24.01
N VAL A 331 0.99 -7.27 23.76
CA VAL A 331 -0.17 -6.91 24.62
C VAL A 331 -1.23 -8.01 24.61
N GLN A 332 -1.60 -8.55 23.44
CA GLN A 332 -2.52 -9.71 23.33
C GLN A 332 -2.01 -10.89 24.16
N THR A 333 -0.73 -11.26 24.03
CA THR A 333 -0.11 -12.42 24.69
C THR A 333 -0.10 -12.26 26.21
N ILE A 334 0.28 -11.07 26.71
CA ILE A 334 0.25 -10.76 28.15
C ILE A 334 -1.20 -10.80 28.70
N LEU A 335 -2.19 -10.33 27.93
CA LEU A 335 -3.60 -10.40 28.34
C LEU A 335 -4.17 -11.83 28.26
N ALA A 336 -3.73 -12.64 27.30
CA ALA A 336 -4.13 -14.04 27.14
C ALA A 336 -3.55 -14.94 28.25
N ASN A 337 -2.26 -14.81 28.56
CA ASN A 337 -1.59 -15.64 29.59
C ASN A 337 -2.14 -15.36 31.00
N ARG A 338 -2.70 -14.16 31.24
CA ARG A 338 -3.46 -13.82 32.47
C ARG A 338 -4.79 -14.57 32.61
N LYS A 339 -5.29 -15.21 31.55
CA LYS A 339 -6.55 -15.97 31.54
C LYS A 339 -6.34 -17.38 32.11
N SER A 340 -5.25 -18.03 31.76
CA SER A 340 -4.86 -19.37 32.28
C SER A 340 -4.47 -19.31 33.75
N GLY A 341 -3.73 -18.28 34.17
CA GLY A 341 -3.31 -18.06 35.56
C GLY A 341 -4.41 -17.61 36.53
N ALA A 342 -5.68 -17.89 36.22
CA ALA A 342 -6.86 -17.57 37.03
C ALA A 342 -7.64 -18.81 37.53
N GLN A 343 -7.24 -20.04 37.14
CA GLN A 343 -7.84 -21.29 37.62
C GLN A 343 -6.97 -22.07 38.62
N SER A 344 -5.67 -21.73 38.76
CA SER A 344 -4.80 -22.25 39.83
C SER A 344 -5.02 -21.48 41.13
N THR A 345 -5.93 -21.97 41.97
CA THR A 345 -6.21 -21.43 43.31
C THR A 345 -5.13 -21.87 44.29
N GLN A 346 -4.63 -20.95 45.13
CA GLN A 346 -3.46 -21.10 46.04
C GLN A 346 -2.13 -21.33 45.26
N THR A 347 -1.05 -20.56 45.41
CA THR A 347 -0.64 -19.49 46.37
C THR A 347 0.05 -18.36 45.53
N THR A 348 0.63 -17.23 45.96
CA THR A 348 0.99 -16.62 47.26
C THR A 348 0.74 -15.10 47.18
N GLN A 349 0.63 -14.39 48.31
CA GLN A 349 0.29 -12.96 48.36
C GLN A 349 1.35 -12.03 47.72
N GLU A 350 2.63 -12.38 47.74
CA GLU A 350 3.73 -11.55 47.22
C GLU A 350 3.64 -11.27 45.71
N LEU A 351 3.12 -12.22 44.93
CA LEU A 351 2.90 -12.07 43.48
C LEU A 351 1.95 -10.90 43.12
N GLN A 352 1.15 -10.40 44.05
CA GLN A 352 0.16 -9.36 43.77
C GLN A 352 0.77 -7.95 43.62
N THR A 353 1.85 -7.64 44.33
CA THR A 353 2.50 -6.31 44.25
C THR A 353 3.25 -6.14 42.93
N VAL A 354 4.03 -7.15 42.53
CA VAL A 354 4.71 -7.22 41.23
C VAL A 354 3.71 -7.13 40.07
N ARG A 355 2.61 -7.91 40.13
CA ARG A 355 1.54 -7.86 39.12
C ARG A 355 0.88 -6.47 39.01
N ARG A 356 0.78 -5.68 40.09
CA ARG A 356 0.29 -4.28 40.03
C ARG A 356 1.32 -3.31 39.45
N LYS A 357 2.62 -3.51 39.70
CA LYS A 357 3.71 -2.74 39.07
C LYS A 357 3.71 -2.96 37.55
N GLN A 358 3.67 -4.21 37.10
CA GLN A 358 3.59 -4.59 35.68
C GLN A 358 2.31 -4.08 34.99
N GLN A 359 1.18 -4.00 35.70
CA GLN A 359 -0.06 -3.44 35.15
C GLN A 359 0.05 -1.94 34.85
N ARG A 360 0.68 -1.15 35.74
CA ARG A 360 0.98 0.25 35.43
C ARG A 360 1.95 0.35 34.26
N LEU A 361 2.96 -0.54 34.21
CA LEU A 361 3.94 -0.63 33.13
C LEU A 361 3.30 -0.89 31.75
N ALA A 362 2.29 -1.77 31.65
CA ALA A 362 1.62 -2.02 30.36
C ALA A 362 0.81 -0.82 29.86
N TYR A 363 0.04 -0.14 30.72
CA TYR A 363 -0.66 1.08 30.34
C TYR A 363 0.29 2.26 30.11
N SER A 364 1.39 2.35 30.86
CA SER A 364 2.43 3.34 30.59
C SER A 364 3.19 3.03 29.30
N ILE A 365 3.38 1.76 28.91
CA ILE A 365 3.96 1.43 27.58
C ILE A 365 3.03 1.91 26.47
N GLY A 366 1.71 1.73 26.58
CA GLY A 366 0.75 2.32 25.62
C GLY A 366 0.84 3.85 25.55
N ALA A 367 0.95 4.52 26.70
CA ALA A 367 1.13 5.97 26.77
C ALA A 367 2.52 6.44 26.33
N ILE A 368 3.58 5.67 26.56
CA ILE A 368 4.97 5.92 26.14
C ILE A 368 5.10 5.72 24.63
N VAL A 369 4.40 4.74 24.04
CA VAL A 369 4.31 4.59 22.57
C VAL A 369 3.56 5.78 21.98
N LEU A 370 2.48 6.25 22.60
CA LEU A 370 1.80 7.48 22.16
C LEU A 370 2.71 8.71 22.28
N LEU A 371 3.46 8.83 23.39
CA LEU A 371 4.49 9.86 23.60
C LEU A 371 5.76 9.66 22.74
N ALA A 372 6.00 8.48 22.15
CA ALA A 372 7.11 8.20 21.25
C ALA A 372 6.71 8.43 19.79
N VAL A 373 5.46 8.17 19.42
CA VAL A 373 4.89 8.60 18.12
C VAL A 373 4.78 10.12 18.09
N VAL A 374 4.18 10.74 19.12
CA VAL A 374 4.25 12.20 19.31
C VAL A 374 5.71 12.63 19.42
N GLY A 375 6.54 11.90 20.15
CA GLY A 375 7.96 12.17 20.35
C GLY A 375 8.74 12.28 19.04
N ILE A 376 8.55 11.34 18.11
CA ILE A 376 9.13 11.33 16.75
C ILE A 376 8.58 12.49 15.91
N ILE A 377 7.28 12.77 16.00
CA ILE A 377 6.63 13.91 15.30
C ILE A 377 7.13 15.26 15.86
N THR A 378 7.51 15.32 17.14
CA THR A 378 8.11 16.53 17.74
C THR A 378 9.62 16.60 17.55
N SER A 379 10.36 15.48 17.57
CA SER A 379 11.82 15.47 17.45
C SER A 379 12.29 15.69 16.03
N SER A 380 11.47 15.38 15.03
CA SER A 380 11.65 15.86 13.65
C SER A 380 11.50 17.38 13.49
N ARG A 381 10.93 18.08 14.50
CA ARG A 381 10.99 19.55 14.65
C ARG A 381 12.00 20.03 15.71
N LEU A 382 12.59 19.13 16.50
CA LEU A 382 13.51 19.44 17.60
C LEU A 382 14.98 19.05 17.31
N GLY A 383 15.29 18.67 16.07
CA GLY A 383 16.65 18.39 15.60
C GLY A 383 17.31 17.14 16.20
N TRP A 384 16.61 16.34 17.00
CA TRP A 384 17.23 15.27 17.81
C TRP A 384 17.58 14.00 17.02
N PHE A 385 17.12 13.91 15.77
CA PHE A 385 17.64 12.98 14.76
C PHE A 385 18.33 13.75 13.64
N SER A 386 19.34 14.55 14.01
CA SER A 386 20.34 15.05 13.07
C SER A 386 21.18 13.88 12.55
N SER A 387 20.74 13.29 11.44
CA SER A 387 21.68 12.84 10.42
C SER A 387 22.38 14.08 9.87
N ASN A 388 23.73 14.07 9.81
CA ASN A 388 24.59 15.21 9.52
C ASN A 388 23.99 16.25 8.55
N GLU A 389 24.16 17.51 8.90
CA GLU A 389 23.61 18.68 8.22
C GLU A 389 23.86 18.65 6.70
N THR A 390 22.80 18.39 5.94
CA THR A 390 22.62 19.04 4.63
C THR A 390 21.73 20.26 4.89
N PRO A 391 22.19 21.49 4.60
CA PRO A 391 21.55 22.70 5.15
C PRO A 391 20.17 22.94 4.54
N GLU A 392 19.12 22.89 5.37
CA GLU A 392 17.70 22.97 4.98
C GLU A 392 17.24 24.33 4.40
N ASN A 393 18.19 25.23 4.10
CA ASN A 393 17.96 26.58 3.58
C ASN A 393 18.51 26.80 2.15
N THR A 394 19.06 25.78 1.49
CA THR A 394 19.34 25.86 0.04
C THR A 394 18.02 25.80 -0.72
N HIS A 395 17.34 26.95 -0.83
CA HIS A 395 16.28 27.11 -1.83
C HIS A 395 16.86 26.75 -3.19
N CYS A 396 16.34 25.68 -3.81
CA CYS A 396 16.62 25.36 -5.21
C CYS A 396 16.26 26.58 -6.07
N VAL A 397 17.29 27.30 -6.51
CA VAL A 397 17.18 28.25 -7.61
C VAL A 397 17.22 27.40 -8.87
N ILE A 398 16.05 27.12 -9.44
CA ILE A 398 15.94 26.45 -10.74
C ILE A 398 16.69 27.33 -11.75
N LYS A 399 17.87 26.89 -12.17
CA LYS A 399 18.60 27.54 -13.26
C LYS A 399 17.73 27.48 -14.53
N PRO A 400 17.72 28.53 -15.38
CA PRO A 400 17.19 28.39 -16.72
C PRO A 400 17.99 27.31 -17.46
N PHE A 401 17.34 26.58 -18.37
CA PHE A 401 18.03 25.57 -19.15
C PHE A 401 19.08 26.21 -20.07
N ARG A 402 20.24 25.54 -20.22
CA ARG A 402 21.43 25.95 -20.97
C ARG A 402 21.25 25.79 -22.49
N GLU A 403 20.23 26.45 -23.05
CA GLU A 403 19.85 26.37 -24.48
C GLU A 403 21.01 26.72 -25.42
N GLU A 404 21.71 27.83 -25.16
CA GLU A 404 22.81 28.30 -26.02
C GLU A 404 24.00 27.33 -26.05
N GLU A 405 24.35 26.75 -24.90
CA GLU A 405 25.48 25.81 -24.76
C GLU A 405 25.17 24.45 -25.39
N ALA A 406 23.92 23.98 -25.26
CA ALA A 406 23.44 22.81 -25.99
C ALA A 406 23.45 23.05 -27.51
N ALA A 407 23.03 24.23 -27.96
CA ALA A 407 23.07 24.62 -29.36
C ALA A 407 24.49 24.81 -29.92
N THR A 408 25.51 25.07 -29.10
CA THR A 408 26.92 24.98 -29.53
C THR A 408 27.38 23.53 -29.65
N LEU A 409 27.08 22.67 -28.68
CA LEU A 409 27.49 21.25 -28.71
C LEU A 409 26.91 20.50 -29.93
N ILE A 410 25.70 20.83 -30.37
CA ILE A 410 25.10 20.28 -31.60
C ILE A 410 25.86 20.76 -32.85
N LYS A 411 26.27 22.03 -32.91
CA LYS A 411 27.09 22.58 -34.02
C LYS A 411 28.50 22.00 -34.04
N ASP A 412 29.04 21.64 -32.88
CA ASP A 412 30.31 20.92 -32.72
C ASP A 412 30.20 19.41 -33.03
N GLY A 413 29.02 18.93 -33.43
CA GLY A 413 28.78 17.58 -33.95
C GLY A 413 28.14 16.58 -32.99
N ALA A 414 27.58 17.03 -31.85
CA ALA A 414 26.82 16.15 -30.97
C ALA A 414 25.46 15.76 -31.58
N VAL A 415 25.16 14.45 -31.58
CA VAL A 415 23.91 13.87 -32.12
C VAL A 415 22.80 13.75 -31.09
N ILE A 416 23.15 13.72 -29.79
CA ILE A 416 22.19 13.82 -28.69
C ILE A 416 22.77 14.79 -27.66
N VAL A 417 21.99 15.79 -27.27
CA VAL A 417 22.31 16.66 -26.13
C VAL A 417 21.16 16.59 -25.13
N TYR A 418 21.50 16.29 -23.88
CA TYR A 418 20.55 16.06 -22.80
C TYR A 418 20.93 16.89 -21.58
N ASN A 419 19.99 17.70 -21.07
CA ASN A 419 20.12 18.33 -19.76
C ASN A 419 19.06 17.83 -18.79
N ARG A 420 19.47 17.76 -17.53
CA ARG A 420 18.66 17.33 -16.39
C ARG A 420 18.87 18.33 -15.25
N THR A 421 17.83 19.07 -14.90
CA THR A 421 17.71 19.77 -13.61
C THR A 421 16.82 18.96 -12.69
N ALA A 422 17.37 18.29 -11.67
CA ALA A 422 16.64 17.29 -10.88
C ALA A 422 16.98 17.20 -9.39
N GLY A 423 16.01 16.72 -8.60
CA GLY A 423 16.18 16.33 -7.20
C GLY A 423 16.06 17.48 -6.19
N PRO A 424 16.20 17.19 -4.88
CA PRO A 424 15.99 18.19 -3.81
C PRO A 424 17.05 19.31 -3.82
N LEU A 425 18.24 19.04 -4.37
CA LEU A 425 19.33 20.02 -4.53
C LEU A 425 19.30 20.72 -5.90
N CYS A 426 18.42 20.32 -6.82
CA CYS A 426 18.36 20.80 -8.21
C CYS A 426 19.72 20.76 -8.93
N VAL A 427 20.31 19.57 -8.96
CA VAL A 427 21.53 19.28 -9.74
C VAL A 427 21.23 19.54 -11.22
N ASP A 428 22.04 20.36 -11.87
CA ASP A 428 21.94 20.77 -13.28
C ASP A 428 23.07 20.12 -14.07
N GLU A 429 22.76 18.99 -14.71
CA GLU A 429 23.69 18.18 -15.49
C GLU A 429 23.45 18.42 -16.99
N LEU A 430 24.48 18.77 -17.78
CA LEU A 430 24.43 18.82 -19.24
C LEU A 430 25.32 17.69 -19.81
N PHE A 431 24.79 16.91 -20.75
CA PHE A 431 25.49 15.82 -21.43
C PHE A 431 25.41 15.96 -22.95
N ALA A 432 26.47 15.58 -23.66
CA ALA A 432 26.50 15.48 -25.12
C ALA A 432 27.08 14.13 -25.56
N ILE A 433 26.45 13.52 -26.57
CA ILE A 433 26.86 12.25 -27.19
C ILE A 433 27.22 12.53 -28.65
N TYR A 434 28.38 12.04 -29.09
CA TYR A 434 28.92 12.22 -30.44
C TYR A 434 28.85 10.89 -31.24
N PRO A 435 28.85 10.93 -32.59
CA PRO A 435 28.80 9.73 -33.44
C PRO A 435 29.98 8.76 -33.25
N ASP A 436 31.11 9.26 -32.77
CA ASP A 436 32.34 8.50 -32.53
C ASP A 436 32.33 7.73 -31.18
N GLY A 437 31.18 7.66 -30.51
CA GLY A 437 31.03 7.00 -29.21
C GLY A 437 31.50 7.83 -28.01
N ARG A 438 32.02 9.04 -28.23
CA ARG A 438 32.43 9.95 -27.15
C ARG A 438 31.19 10.53 -26.47
N VAL A 439 31.17 10.49 -25.14
CA VAL A 439 30.12 11.11 -24.30
C VAL A 439 30.78 12.06 -23.30
N THR A 440 30.35 13.33 -23.29
CA THR A 440 30.80 14.33 -22.33
C THR A 440 29.66 14.69 -21.37
N GLY A 441 30.00 15.02 -20.12
CA GLY A 441 29.07 15.47 -19.08
C GLY A 441 29.64 16.64 -18.27
N ASN A 442 28.81 17.61 -17.93
CA ASN A 442 29.20 18.88 -17.30
C ASN A 442 28.10 19.41 -16.35
N ASP A 443 28.33 19.34 -15.03
CA ASP A 443 27.40 19.87 -14.00
C ASP A 443 27.68 21.35 -13.61
N GLY A 444 28.65 21.98 -14.26
CA GLY A 444 29.15 23.33 -13.95
C GLY A 444 30.26 23.39 -12.90
N VAL A 445 30.68 22.24 -12.35
CA VAL A 445 31.81 22.10 -11.40
C VAL A 445 32.75 20.97 -11.86
N ASN A 446 32.19 19.83 -12.26
CA ASN A 446 32.87 18.66 -12.79
C ASN A 446 32.60 18.52 -14.29
N THR A 447 33.65 18.19 -15.06
CA THR A 447 33.55 17.74 -16.44
C THR A 447 34.07 16.31 -16.54
N VAL A 448 33.26 15.39 -17.06
CA VAL A 448 33.59 13.95 -17.18
C VAL A 448 33.40 13.52 -18.63
N GLU A 449 34.37 12.76 -19.16
CA GLU A 449 34.27 12.11 -20.46
C GLU A 449 34.21 10.59 -20.30
N LYS A 450 33.40 9.93 -21.13
CA LYS A 450 33.21 8.48 -21.18
C LYS A 450 33.19 8.05 -22.64
N GLN A 451 34.00 7.07 -22.99
CA GLN A 451 33.93 6.43 -24.30
C GLN A 451 32.93 5.26 -24.24
N VAL A 452 32.07 5.17 -25.25
CA VAL A 452 31.11 4.08 -25.50
C VAL A 452 31.39 3.51 -26.90
N ASP A 453 30.85 2.33 -27.21
CA ASP A 453 30.94 1.79 -28.57
C ASP A 453 30.10 2.65 -29.55
N PRO A 454 30.63 3.07 -30.70
CA PRO A 454 29.84 3.77 -31.72
C PRO A 454 28.59 3.00 -32.15
N ALA A 455 28.62 1.66 -32.14
CA ALA A 455 27.47 0.83 -32.49
C ALA A 455 26.31 0.98 -31.50
N ASP A 456 26.58 1.18 -30.20
CA ASP A 456 25.54 1.43 -29.20
C ASP A 456 24.85 2.79 -29.44
N VAL A 457 25.63 3.79 -29.88
CA VAL A 457 25.10 5.13 -30.23
C VAL A 457 24.25 5.06 -31.49
N GLU A 458 24.72 4.38 -32.55
CA GLU A 458 23.96 4.18 -33.79
C GLU A 458 22.66 3.39 -33.53
N GLN A 459 22.71 2.29 -32.76
CA GLN A 459 21.53 1.52 -32.37
C GLN A 459 20.55 2.36 -31.56
N THR A 460 21.03 3.21 -30.64
CA THR A 460 20.17 4.10 -29.85
C THR A 460 19.44 5.11 -30.74
N LEU A 461 20.14 5.73 -31.69
CA LEU A 461 19.55 6.68 -32.66
C LEU A 461 18.53 6.00 -33.59
N ALA A 462 18.85 4.80 -34.09
CA ALA A 462 17.93 3.99 -34.91
C ALA A 462 16.66 3.57 -34.14
N THR A 463 16.79 3.21 -32.85
CA THR A 463 15.66 2.84 -31.98
C THR A 463 14.72 4.03 -31.75
N ILE A 464 15.27 5.20 -31.41
CA ILE A 464 14.47 6.41 -31.13
C ILE A 464 13.74 6.90 -32.39
N SER A 465 14.44 6.93 -33.53
CA SER A 465 13.88 7.43 -34.79
C SER A 465 12.91 6.45 -35.47
N GLY A 466 13.24 5.15 -35.50
CA GLY A 466 12.48 4.12 -36.21
C GLY A 466 11.33 3.50 -35.40
N GLU A 467 11.60 3.07 -34.16
CA GLU A 467 10.61 2.36 -33.35
C GLU A 467 9.70 3.30 -32.58
N TYR A 468 10.29 4.24 -31.83
CA TYR A 468 9.52 5.14 -30.96
C TYR A 468 8.81 6.25 -31.75
N LYS A 469 9.27 6.55 -32.98
CA LYS A 469 8.70 7.53 -33.93
C LYS A 469 8.43 8.90 -33.32
N TRP A 470 9.16 9.23 -32.25
CA TRP A 470 8.73 10.24 -31.31
C TRP A 470 9.36 11.59 -31.65
N PHE A 471 8.58 12.41 -32.34
CA PHE A 471 8.96 13.72 -32.82
C PHE A 471 7.80 14.69 -32.59
N THR A 472 7.98 15.72 -31.77
CA THR A 472 6.97 16.75 -31.51
C THR A 472 7.63 18.12 -31.42
N ASP A 473 7.22 19.06 -32.26
CA ASP A 473 7.80 20.41 -32.35
C ASP A 473 7.34 21.35 -31.21
N ALA A 474 6.79 20.79 -30.13
CA ALA A 474 6.14 21.50 -29.04
C ALA A 474 6.96 21.42 -27.74
N ILE A 475 7.41 22.59 -27.25
CA ILE A 475 8.14 22.76 -26.00
C ILE A 475 7.15 22.79 -24.83
N TYR A 476 7.17 21.78 -23.94
CA TYR A 476 6.20 21.61 -22.86
C TYR A 476 6.71 22.13 -21.49
N GLY A 477 6.89 23.44 -21.40
CA GLY A 477 7.28 24.12 -20.16
C GLY A 477 6.12 24.34 -19.18
N ARG A 478 6.17 23.73 -17.98
CA ARG A 478 5.31 24.08 -16.82
C ARG A 478 6.07 23.97 -15.50
N TYR A 479 6.58 25.10 -15.00
CA TYR A 479 7.14 25.17 -13.65
C TYR A 479 6.03 25.35 -12.60
N LEU A 480 6.08 24.55 -11.53
CA LEU A 480 5.22 24.69 -10.37
C LEU A 480 6.00 25.30 -9.20
N THR A 481 5.61 26.51 -8.78
CA THR A 481 6.21 27.19 -7.63
C THR A 481 5.24 27.20 -6.44
N PRO A 482 5.70 26.91 -5.19
CA PRO A 482 7.03 26.45 -4.81
C PRO A 482 7.27 24.97 -5.16
N CYS A 483 8.42 24.66 -5.76
CA CYS A 483 8.76 23.30 -6.18
C CYS A 483 9.53 22.55 -5.08
N ARG A 484 8.99 21.43 -4.58
CA ARG A 484 9.71 20.56 -3.61
C ARG A 484 10.46 19.39 -4.24
N GLN A 485 10.10 19.01 -5.47
CA GLN A 485 10.83 18.07 -6.32
C GLN A 485 10.62 18.49 -7.77
N CYS A 486 11.45 19.40 -8.27
CA CYS A 486 11.42 19.76 -9.68
C CYS A 486 12.26 18.79 -10.51
N PHE A 487 11.69 18.40 -11.65
CA PHE A 487 12.34 17.64 -12.70
C PHE A 487 12.09 18.43 -13.99
N ALA A 488 13.09 19.22 -14.40
CA ALA A 488 13.12 19.81 -15.73
C ALA A 488 14.13 19.03 -16.55
N HIS A 489 13.73 18.60 -17.73
CA HIS A 489 14.59 17.88 -18.64
C HIS A 489 14.47 18.48 -20.04
N TYR A 490 15.59 18.51 -20.75
CA TYR A 490 15.67 18.95 -22.14
C TYR A 490 16.46 17.92 -22.94
N VAL A 491 15.91 17.47 -24.05
CA VAL A 491 16.59 16.56 -24.99
C VAL A 491 16.50 17.18 -26.38
N THR A 492 17.65 17.36 -27.04
CA THR A 492 17.72 17.57 -28.49
C THR A 492 18.41 16.37 -29.13
N ILE A 493 17.88 15.92 -30.26
CA ILE A 493 18.47 14.88 -31.09
C ILE A 493 18.63 15.44 -32.50
N SER A 494 19.81 15.25 -33.08
CA SER A 494 20.15 15.63 -34.45
C SER A 494 20.62 14.39 -35.20
N TYR A 495 19.77 13.88 -36.12
CA TYR A 495 20.03 12.63 -36.85
C TYR A 495 19.29 12.62 -38.20
N ASP A 496 19.92 12.03 -39.22
CA ASP A 496 19.40 11.93 -40.60
C ASP A 496 18.79 13.25 -41.15
N GLY A 497 19.50 14.36 -40.95
CA GLY A 497 19.08 15.70 -41.37
C GLY A 497 17.91 16.31 -40.59
N GLN A 498 17.47 15.68 -39.50
CA GLN A 498 16.40 16.17 -38.63
C GLN A 498 16.95 16.51 -37.24
N GLU A 499 16.94 17.80 -36.89
CA GLU A 499 17.18 18.28 -35.52
C GLU A 499 15.83 18.55 -34.85
N LYS A 500 15.57 17.93 -33.68
CA LYS A 500 14.34 18.15 -32.91
C LYS A 500 14.59 18.15 -31.41
N THR A 501 13.81 18.99 -30.73
CA THR A 501 14.02 19.40 -29.34
C THR A 501 12.76 19.23 -28.53
N VAL A 502 12.86 18.63 -27.34
CA VAL A 502 11.77 18.58 -26.36
C VAL A 502 12.26 19.00 -24.98
N SER A 503 11.64 20.06 -24.45
CA SER A 503 11.68 20.40 -23.02
C SER A 503 10.43 19.85 -22.34
N GLN A 504 10.58 19.27 -21.15
CA GLN A 504 9.47 18.81 -20.32
C GLN A 504 9.73 19.08 -18.83
N VAL A 505 8.69 19.53 -18.11
CA VAL A 505 8.75 19.81 -16.66
C VAL A 505 7.58 19.14 -15.94
N ASP A 506 7.61 17.81 -15.81
CA ASP A 506 6.73 17.08 -14.88
C ASP A 506 7.27 15.66 -14.59
N GLY A 507 7.37 15.28 -13.31
CA GLY A 507 7.76 13.93 -12.88
C GLY A 507 6.58 12.98 -12.64
N THR A 508 5.36 13.40 -12.99
CA THR A 508 4.11 12.63 -12.77
C THR A 508 3.56 12.02 -14.06
N ALA A 509 2.31 11.54 -14.04
CA ALA A 509 1.65 10.85 -15.15
C ALA A 509 1.37 11.74 -16.40
N SER A 510 1.84 12.98 -16.41
CA SER A 510 1.82 13.91 -17.54
C SER A 510 2.91 13.64 -18.60
N MET A 511 3.92 12.82 -18.27
CA MET A 511 5.07 12.51 -19.12
C MET A 511 4.66 11.77 -20.41
N PRO A 512 4.96 12.28 -21.62
CA PRO A 512 4.67 11.58 -22.87
C PRO A 512 5.43 10.24 -22.94
N VAL A 513 4.75 9.16 -23.34
CA VAL A 513 5.33 7.79 -23.29
C VAL A 513 6.62 7.67 -24.11
N GLY A 514 6.69 8.31 -25.29
CA GLY A 514 7.90 8.37 -26.11
C GLY A 514 9.08 9.07 -25.43
N TYR A 515 8.81 10.09 -24.61
CA TYR A 515 9.81 10.80 -23.80
C TYR A 515 10.39 9.86 -22.73
N THR A 516 9.53 9.09 -22.04
CA THR A 516 9.97 8.08 -21.06
C THR A 516 10.81 6.97 -21.70
N LEU A 517 10.40 6.47 -22.87
CA LEU A 517 11.12 5.42 -23.61
C LEU A 517 12.49 5.91 -24.08
N THR A 518 12.57 7.11 -24.65
CA THR A 518 13.83 7.69 -25.13
C THR A 518 14.83 7.96 -23.99
N LEU A 519 14.37 8.46 -22.84
CA LEU A 519 15.24 8.56 -21.66
C LEU A 519 15.73 7.20 -21.16
N SER A 520 14.97 6.12 -21.34
CA SER A 520 15.38 4.78 -20.90
C SER A 520 16.56 4.21 -21.70
N VAL A 521 16.68 4.57 -22.98
CA VAL A 521 17.79 4.14 -23.87
C VAL A 521 18.98 5.09 -23.87
N ILE A 522 18.77 6.40 -23.64
CA ILE A 522 19.88 7.36 -23.50
C ILE A 522 20.64 7.15 -22.19
N ARG A 523 19.93 6.90 -21.08
CA ARG A 523 20.50 6.92 -19.72
C ARG A 523 21.69 5.96 -19.48
N PRO A 524 21.73 4.72 -20.02
CA PRO A 524 22.90 3.83 -19.88
C PRO A 524 24.19 4.37 -20.55
N LEU A 525 24.06 5.21 -21.58
CA LEU A 525 25.21 5.78 -22.30
C LEU A 525 25.92 6.86 -21.48
N LEU A 526 25.22 7.55 -20.57
CA LEU A 526 25.74 8.67 -19.80
C LEU A 526 26.84 8.26 -18.79
N PRO A 527 27.80 9.15 -18.46
CA PRO A 527 28.65 9.02 -17.28
C PRO A 527 27.88 9.33 -15.99
N GLU A 528 28.33 8.77 -14.86
CA GLU A 528 27.86 9.18 -13.54
C GLU A 528 28.57 10.49 -13.13
N LEU A 529 27.78 11.56 -12.94
CA LEU A 529 28.24 12.78 -12.29
C LEU A 529 27.88 12.69 -10.80
N ASN A 530 28.87 12.87 -9.93
CA ASN A 530 28.64 13.04 -8.50
C ASN A 530 28.34 14.52 -8.22
N PRO A 531 27.12 14.90 -7.83
CA PRO A 531 26.89 16.25 -7.32
C PRO A 531 27.80 16.48 -6.10
N ALA A 532 28.37 17.68 -6.01
CA ALA A 532 29.17 18.08 -4.85
C ALA A 532 28.32 17.97 -3.55
N PRO A 533 28.92 17.55 -2.43
CA PRO A 533 28.22 17.20 -1.19
C PRO A 533 27.60 18.40 -0.46
#